data_AF-S9V2V6-F1
#
_entry.id   AF-S9V2V6-F1
#
_cell.length_a   1.000
_cell.length_b   1.000
_cell.length_c   1.000
_cell.angle_alpha   90.00
_cell.angle_beta   90.00
_cell.angle_gamma   90.00
#
_symmetry.space_group_name_H-M   'P 1'
#
loop_
_entity.id
_entity.type
_entity.pdbx_description
1 polymer ?
#
loop_
_entity_poly.entity_id
_entity_poly.type
_entity_poly.pdbx_seq_one_letter_code
_entity_poly.pdbx_strand_id
1 'polypeptide(L)'
;MTVDDCDGGELIIAACEGSVFLRNCKNMTVHVACKQLRTRDCENVELHIFTTTDPVVEMSHHMTFRPFHLRLPGLQQSFKAARLDPRLNRFVHVYDFTADEPGLPKPHFTVLFPEHAVAMEDRYADKGALECPPEIEDLVALRLMPASSSESGQNKSYDIKKGAAVWAAAGAAEAAASDGDESVEDVQSSDSEPASSEERGAAPAVVPKVEKGADAAPAKDHKTTGGLDDEDYSSFDEDSADSHNSDDKYDVDEDDDDS
;
A
#
# COMPACT_ATOMS: atom_id res chain seq x y z
N MET A 1 12.12 6.82 -0.60
CA MET A 1 12.29 6.75 0.86
C MET A 1 12.68 5.34 1.23
N THR A 2 13.51 5.18 2.26
CA THR A 2 14.01 3.87 2.68
C THR A 2 13.81 3.73 4.19
N VAL A 3 13.43 2.53 4.61
CA VAL A 3 13.17 2.14 6.00
C VAL A 3 13.99 0.88 6.25
N ASP A 4 14.94 0.96 7.16
CA ASP A 4 15.92 -0.09 7.42
C ASP A 4 15.89 -0.52 8.88
N ASP A 5 16.14 -1.80 9.12
CA ASP A 5 16.49 -2.36 10.43
C ASP A 5 15.48 -2.02 11.54
N CYS A 6 14.20 -1.90 11.18
CA CYS A 6 13.12 -1.61 12.12
C CYS A 6 12.49 -2.92 12.62
N ASP A 7 12.36 -3.07 13.94
CA ASP A 7 11.70 -4.23 14.56
C ASP A 7 10.62 -3.76 15.53
N GLY A 8 9.40 -4.24 15.31
CA GLY A 8 8.24 -3.90 16.11
C GLY A 8 7.60 -2.54 15.77
N GLY A 9 6.35 -2.39 16.19
CA GLY A 9 5.62 -1.13 16.13
C GLY A 9 4.88 -0.89 14.81
N GLU A 10 4.62 0.39 14.55
CA GLU A 10 3.77 0.84 13.44
C GLU A 10 4.42 2.01 12.70
N LEU A 11 4.42 1.93 11.36
CA LEU A 11 4.91 2.98 10.48
C LEU A 11 3.77 3.51 9.60
N ILE A 12 3.58 4.82 9.57
CA ILE A 12 2.59 5.48 8.70
C ILE A 12 3.29 6.45 7.76
N ILE A 13 3.11 6.23 6.46
CA ILE A 13 3.59 7.06 5.37
C ILE A 13 2.39 7.51 4.56
N ALA A 14 1.96 8.75 4.77
CA ALA A 14 0.73 9.29 4.18
C ALA A 14 0.75 9.26 2.64
N ALA A 15 1.83 9.73 2.02
CA ALA A 15 2.05 9.66 0.57
C ALA A 15 3.53 9.82 0.23
N CYS A 16 4.02 9.09 -0.77
CA CYS A 16 5.37 9.21 -1.32
C CYS A 16 5.32 9.23 -2.85
N GLU A 17 5.85 10.31 -3.47
CA GLU A 17 5.88 10.45 -4.94
C GLU A 17 6.70 9.37 -5.64
N GLY A 18 7.70 8.82 -4.96
CA GLY A 18 8.62 7.83 -5.50
C GLY A 18 8.43 6.45 -4.88
N SER A 19 9.53 5.72 -4.83
CA SER A 19 9.58 4.38 -4.27
C SER A 19 9.76 4.40 -2.75
N VAL A 20 9.15 3.44 -2.08
CA VAL A 20 9.40 3.10 -0.68
C VAL A 20 10.07 1.74 -0.64
N PHE A 21 11.22 1.68 0.05
CA PHE A 21 12.00 0.46 0.26
C PHE A 21 11.95 0.08 1.73
N LEU A 22 11.49 -1.13 2.05
CA LEU A 22 11.61 -1.72 3.38
C LEU A 22 12.71 -2.78 3.32
N ARG A 23 13.72 -2.68 4.19
CA ARG A 23 14.85 -3.61 4.23
C ARG A 23 15.11 -4.06 5.66
N ASN A 24 15.23 -5.36 5.86
CA ASN A 24 15.49 -5.94 7.19
C ASN A 24 14.49 -5.47 8.27
N CYS A 25 13.22 -5.31 7.89
CA CYS A 25 12.16 -4.88 8.80
C CYS A 25 11.36 -6.08 9.33
N LYS A 26 11.00 -6.07 10.62
CA LYS A 26 10.39 -7.22 11.30
C LYS A 26 9.24 -6.84 12.21
N ASN A 27 8.28 -7.75 12.36
CA ASN A 27 7.22 -7.71 13.37
C ASN A 27 6.44 -6.39 13.45
N MET A 28 6.15 -5.78 12.31
CA MET A 28 5.60 -4.42 12.26
C MET A 28 4.36 -4.31 11.37
N THR A 29 3.54 -3.31 11.65
CA THR A 29 2.43 -2.89 10.79
C THR A 29 2.82 -1.63 10.03
N VAL A 30 2.63 -1.61 8.71
CA VAL A 30 3.05 -0.51 7.84
C VAL A 30 1.87 -0.05 7.00
N HIS A 31 1.52 1.23 7.14
CA HIS A 31 0.56 1.91 6.29
C HIS A 31 1.31 2.83 5.33
N VAL A 32 1.22 2.59 4.02
CA VAL A 32 1.95 3.38 3.04
C VAL A 32 1.19 3.57 1.74
N ALA A 33 1.11 4.82 1.29
CA ALA A 33 0.77 5.15 -0.09
C ALA A 33 2.03 5.61 -0.84
N CYS A 34 2.38 4.93 -1.93
CA CYS A 34 3.57 5.28 -2.72
C CYS A 34 3.40 4.90 -4.19
N LYS A 35 4.34 5.31 -5.06
CA LYS A 35 4.30 4.83 -6.44
C LYS A 35 4.74 3.38 -6.57
N GLN A 36 5.88 3.04 -5.98
CA GLN A 36 6.48 1.71 -6.02
C GLN A 36 6.83 1.26 -4.60
N LEU A 37 6.48 0.03 -4.26
CA LEU A 37 6.89 -0.60 -3.01
C LEU A 37 7.86 -1.74 -3.32
N ARG A 38 9.00 -1.76 -2.65
CA ARG A 38 9.93 -2.89 -2.66
C ARG A 38 10.24 -3.30 -1.24
N THR A 39 10.21 -4.60 -1.00
CA THR A 39 10.54 -5.20 0.29
C THR A 39 11.67 -6.20 0.09
N ARG A 40 12.66 -6.17 1.00
CA ARG A 40 13.75 -7.13 1.01
C ARG A 40 14.10 -7.54 2.43
N ASP A 41 14.39 -8.82 2.65
CA ASP A 41 14.84 -9.34 3.95
C ASP A 41 13.85 -9.03 5.10
N CYS A 42 12.54 -8.93 4.80
CA CYS A 42 11.51 -8.58 5.78
C CYS A 42 10.80 -9.82 6.34
N GLU A 43 10.36 -9.76 7.59
CA GLU A 43 9.76 -10.90 8.29
C GLU A 43 8.54 -10.47 9.10
N ASN A 44 7.41 -11.16 8.92
CA ASN A 44 6.20 -10.96 9.72
C ASN A 44 5.75 -9.48 9.71
N VAL A 45 5.51 -8.94 8.51
CA VAL A 45 5.11 -7.55 8.29
C VAL A 45 3.70 -7.49 7.70
N GLU A 46 2.81 -6.73 8.35
CA GLU A 46 1.48 -6.43 7.83
C GLU A 46 1.50 -5.09 7.09
N LEU A 47 1.13 -5.12 5.82
CA LEU A 47 1.23 -4.03 4.86
C LEU A 47 -0.17 -3.57 4.44
N HIS A 48 -0.58 -2.39 4.86
CA HIS A 48 -1.78 -1.69 4.39
C HIS A 48 -1.39 -0.66 3.35
N ILE A 49 -1.49 -0.99 2.06
CA ILE A 49 -0.78 -0.25 1.03
C ILE A 49 -1.67 0.26 -0.10
N PHE A 50 -1.21 1.38 -0.66
CA PHE A 50 -1.58 1.87 -1.97
C PHE A 50 -0.31 1.92 -2.82
N THR A 51 -0.33 1.30 -3.99
CA THR A 51 0.77 1.36 -4.95
C THR A 51 0.26 1.60 -6.36
N THR A 52 0.91 2.50 -7.11
CA THR A 52 0.61 2.70 -8.54
C THR A 52 1.29 1.69 -9.45
N THR A 53 2.21 0.89 -8.92
CA THR A 53 2.81 -0.24 -9.61
C THR A 53 2.61 -1.50 -8.78
N ASP A 54 2.94 -2.63 -9.39
CA ASP A 54 2.93 -3.94 -8.75
C ASP A 54 3.97 -3.92 -7.60
N PRO A 55 3.58 -4.18 -6.34
CA PRO A 55 4.52 -4.24 -5.23
C PRO A 55 5.45 -5.45 -5.35
N VAL A 56 6.66 -5.32 -4.82
CA VAL A 56 7.72 -6.33 -4.95
C VAL A 56 8.12 -6.90 -3.59
N VAL A 57 8.28 -8.21 -3.55
CA VAL A 57 8.82 -9.00 -2.44
C VAL A 57 10.08 -9.75 -2.89
N GLU A 58 11.11 -9.74 -2.05
CA GLU A 58 12.38 -10.43 -2.26
C GLU A 58 12.93 -10.90 -0.91
N MET A 59 13.35 -12.15 -0.78
CA MET A 59 13.95 -12.72 0.45
C MET A 59 13.14 -12.42 1.73
N SER A 60 11.81 -12.30 1.61
CA SER A 60 10.94 -11.90 2.72
C SER A 60 9.82 -12.92 2.91
N HIS A 61 9.37 -13.07 4.15
CA HIS A 61 8.35 -14.07 4.48
C HIS A 61 7.32 -13.60 5.50
N HIS A 62 6.16 -14.26 5.48
CA HIS A 62 5.02 -13.93 6.32
C HIS A 62 4.57 -12.47 6.14
N MET A 63 4.65 -11.99 4.90
CA MET A 63 4.20 -10.66 4.52
C MET A 63 2.69 -10.69 4.25
N THR A 64 1.91 -9.79 4.84
CA THR A 64 0.45 -9.73 4.60
C THR A 64 0.08 -8.43 3.91
N PHE A 65 -0.53 -8.49 2.74
CA PHE A 65 -0.93 -7.33 1.94
C PHE A 65 -2.43 -7.08 2.07
N ARG A 66 -2.79 -5.85 2.45
CA ARG A 66 -4.16 -5.33 2.60
C ARG A 66 -4.27 -3.97 1.92
N PRO A 67 -5.49 -3.52 1.57
CA PRO A 67 -5.67 -2.17 1.06
C PRO A 67 -5.31 -1.12 2.12
N PHE A 68 -4.73 -0.01 1.68
CA PHE A 68 -4.61 1.19 2.50
C PHE A 68 -5.99 1.64 2.98
N HIS A 69 -6.12 1.96 4.27
CA HIS A 69 -7.41 2.17 4.92
C HIS A 69 -7.46 3.34 5.91
N LEU A 70 -6.49 4.27 5.86
CA LEU A 70 -6.45 5.37 6.83
C LEU A 70 -7.17 6.62 6.32
N ARG A 71 -7.85 7.33 7.23
CA ARG A 71 -8.17 8.76 7.10
C ARG A 71 -7.19 9.55 7.95
N LEU A 72 -6.53 10.52 7.33
CA LEU A 72 -5.50 11.34 7.95
C LEU A 72 -5.75 12.81 7.63
N PRO A 73 -5.39 13.76 8.51
CA PRO A 73 -5.42 15.17 8.16
C PRO A 73 -4.49 15.48 7.00
N GLY A 74 -5.01 16.15 5.96
CA GLY A 74 -4.22 16.56 4.79
C GLY A 74 -3.87 15.41 3.82
N LEU A 75 -4.51 14.24 3.94
CA LEU A 75 -4.22 13.08 3.09
C LEU A 75 -4.50 13.33 1.61
N GLN A 76 -5.60 14.00 1.27
CA GLN A 76 -5.94 14.27 -0.13
C GLN A 76 -4.91 15.21 -0.76
N GLN A 77 -4.51 16.24 -0.01
CA GLN A 77 -3.45 17.15 -0.44
C GLN A 77 -2.10 16.42 -0.56
N SER A 78 -1.81 15.45 0.31
CA SER A 78 -0.60 14.63 0.25
C SER A 78 -0.57 13.75 -1.01
N PHE A 79 -1.68 13.08 -1.35
CA PHE A 79 -1.82 12.32 -2.60
C PHE A 79 -1.60 13.22 -3.82
N LYS A 80 -2.23 14.40 -3.84
CA LYS A 80 -2.09 15.38 -4.93
C LYS A 80 -0.64 15.85 -5.08
N ALA A 81 0.02 16.21 -3.98
CA ALA A 81 1.42 16.65 -3.99
C ALA A 81 2.36 15.53 -4.45
N ALA A 82 2.08 14.29 -4.06
CA ALA A 82 2.84 13.12 -4.46
C ALA A 82 2.48 12.58 -5.87
N ARG A 83 1.52 13.21 -6.56
CA ARG A 83 1.01 12.79 -7.87
C ARG A 83 0.58 11.32 -7.90
N LEU A 84 -0.09 10.88 -6.84
CA LEU A 84 -0.69 9.57 -6.74
C LEU A 84 -2.15 9.67 -7.19
N ASP A 85 -2.52 8.97 -8.26
CA ASP A 85 -3.91 8.83 -8.67
C ASP A 85 -4.57 7.68 -7.89
N PRO A 86 -5.52 7.95 -6.99
CA PRO A 86 -6.20 6.94 -6.17
C PRO A 86 -6.84 5.79 -6.97
N ARG A 87 -7.22 6.03 -8.24
CA ARG A 87 -7.80 4.99 -9.12
C ARG A 87 -6.79 3.93 -9.56
N LEU A 88 -5.49 4.23 -9.48
CA LEU A 88 -4.43 3.36 -9.99
C LEU A 88 -3.88 2.38 -8.95
N ASN A 89 -4.66 2.07 -7.90
CA ASN A 89 -4.24 1.19 -6.82
C ASN A 89 -4.08 -0.27 -7.29
N ARG A 90 -2.84 -0.78 -7.28
CA ARG A 90 -2.44 -2.11 -7.76
C ARG A 90 -1.95 -3.04 -6.64
N PHE A 91 -2.28 -2.77 -5.38
CA PHE A 91 -1.72 -3.48 -4.23
C PHE A 91 -1.85 -5.02 -4.26
N VAL A 92 -2.83 -5.55 -5.00
CA VAL A 92 -3.08 -6.99 -5.11
C VAL A 92 -2.10 -7.73 -6.03
N HIS A 93 -1.39 -7.03 -6.91
CA HIS A 93 -0.49 -7.65 -7.90
C HIS A 93 0.94 -7.75 -7.36
N VAL A 94 1.15 -8.57 -6.33
CA VAL A 94 2.47 -8.73 -5.70
C VAL A 94 3.37 -9.63 -6.55
N TYR A 95 4.57 -9.14 -6.87
CA TYR A 95 5.62 -9.91 -7.54
C TYR A 95 6.67 -10.40 -6.54
N ASP A 96 7.03 -11.69 -6.60
CA ASP A 96 8.04 -12.31 -5.74
C ASP A 96 9.27 -12.71 -6.56
N PHE A 97 10.38 -12.02 -6.34
CA PHE A 97 11.67 -12.30 -7.00
C PHE A 97 12.31 -13.61 -6.53
N THR A 98 11.85 -14.15 -5.41
CA THR A 98 12.46 -15.27 -4.69
C THR A 98 11.50 -16.44 -4.53
N ALA A 99 10.50 -16.56 -5.41
CA ALA A 99 9.48 -17.60 -5.36
C ALA A 99 10.04 -19.04 -5.34
N ASP A 100 11.19 -19.23 -6.00
CA ASP A 100 11.87 -20.52 -6.11
C ASP A 100 12.94 -20.76 -5.02
N GLU A 101 13.10 -19.83 -4.06
CA GLU A 101 14.12 -19.93 -3.01
C GLU A 101 13.76 -21.03 -2.00
N PRO A 102 14.52 -22.14 -1.92
CA PRO A 102 14.13 -23.29 -1.11
C PRO A 102 14.30 -23.07 0.40
N GLY A 103 15.17 -22.14 0.81
CA GLY A 103 15.47 -21.87 2.21
C GLY A 103 14.54 -20.87 2.88
N LEU A 104 13.69 -20.18 2.12
CA LEU A 104 12.83 -19.11 2.64
C LEU A 104 11.56 -19.70 3.28
N PRO A 105 11.23 -19.32 4.54
CA PRO A 105 9.99 -19.75 5.18
C PRO A 105 8.76 -19.39 4.37
N LYS A 106 7.78 -20.31 4.32
CA LYS A 106 6.52 -20.12 3.60
C LYS A 106 5.36 -19.83 4.57
N PRO A 107 4.35 -19.05 4.17
CA PRO A 107 4.25 -18.35 2.88
C PRO A 107 5.20 -17.14 2.81
N HIS A 108 5.66 -16.79 1.60
CA HIS A 108 6.43 -15.54 1.41
C HIS A 108 5.52 -14.34 1.65
N PHE A 109 4.36 -14.34 1.00
CA PHE A 109 3.33 -13.33 1.20
C PHE A 109 1.92 -13.92 1.11
N THR A 110 0.94 -13.16 1.57
CA THR A 110 -0.49 -13.40 1.38
C THR A 110 -1.17 -12.08 1.05
N VAL A 111 -1.96 -12.04 -0.02
CA VAL A 111 -2.81 -10.89 -0.36
C VAL A 111 -4.22 -11.16 0.15
N LEU A 112 -4.78 -10.21 0.90
CA LEU A 112 -6.15 -10.30 1.41
C LEU A 112 -7.02 -9.29 0.66
N PHE A 113 -7.79 -9.79 -0.32
CA PHE A 113 -8.83 -9.09 -1.06
C PHE A 113 -9.68 -10.13 -1.83
N PRO A 114 -11.03 -10.07 -1.79
CA PRO A 114 -11.87 -9.03 -1.21
C PRO A 114 -12.11 -9.25 0.30
N GLU A 115 -11.79 -10.42 0.86
CA GLU A 115 -11.89 -10.69 2.31
C GLU A 115 -10.74 -10.04 3.09
N HIS A 116 -10.50 -8.75 2.85
CA HIS A 116 -9.47 -7.96 3.49
C HIS A 116 -9.75 -7.65 4.95
N ALA A 117 -10.99 -7.85 5.44
CA ALA A 117 -11.40 -7.68 6.84
C ALA A 117 -10.93 -6.38 7.53
N VAL A 118 -10.80 -5.30 6.75
CA VAL A 118 -10.40 -3.97 7.24
C VAL A 118 -11.50 -2.97 6.97
N ALA A 119 -11.71 -2.06 7.93
CA ALA A 119 -12.58 -0.90 7.78
C ALA A 119 -11.72 0.37 7.77
N MET A 120 -12.26 1.47 7.25
CA MET A 120 -11.53 2.74 7.31
C MET A 120 -11.26 3.16 8.76
N GLU A 121 -10.01 3.51 9.05
CA GLU A 121 -9.52 3.89 10.37
C GLU A 121 -9.12 5.36 10.41
N ASP A 122 -9.62 6.07 11.41
CA ASP A 122 -9.37 7.49 11.59
C ASP A 122 -8.16 7.71 12.50
N ARG A 123 -7.16 8.47 12.05
CA ARG A 123 -5.91 8.69 12.80
C ARG A 123 -5.52 10.16 12.85
N TYR A 124 -5.00 10.58 14.00
CA TYR A 124 -4.54 11.95 14.27
C TYR A 124 -5.62 13.04 14.13
N ALA A 125 -6.85 12.76 14.54
CA ALA A 125 -7.97 13.71 14.48
C ALA A 125 -7.73 15.01 15.27
N ASP A 126 -6.86 14.97 16.28
CA ASP A 126 -6.41 16.13 17.05
C ASP A 126 -5.57 17.12 16.22
N LYS A 127 -5.01 16.68 15.10
CA LYS A 127 -4.12 17.47 14.23
C LYS A 127 -4.81 18.10 13.03
N GLY A 128 -6.10 17.82 12.80
CA GLY A 128 -6.88 18.46 11.73
C GLY A 128 -8.07 17.64 11.26
N ALA A 129 -8.73 18.14 10.21
CA ALA A 129 -9.87 17.48 9.60
C ALA A 129 -9.44 16.18 8.91
N LEU A 130 -10.07 15.06 9.29
CA LEU A 130 -9.81 13.76 8.70
C LEU A 130 -10.34 13.71 7.28
N GLU A 131 -9.48 13.28 6.36
CA GLU A 131 -9.84 13.13 4.96
C GLU A 131 -9.15 11.89 4.37
N CYS A 132 -9.71 11.42 3.26
CA CYS A 132 -9.18 10.34 2.45
C CYS A 132 -9.66 10.55 1.01
N PRO A 133 -8.88 10.20 -0.02
CA PRO A 133 -9.41 10.14 -1.37
C PRO A 133 -10.61 9.17 -1.45
N PRO A 134 -11.75 9.57 -2.03
CA PRO A 134 -12.96 8.75 -2.07
C PRO A 134 -12.75 7.36 -2.67
N GLU A 135 -11.88 7.25 -3.68
CA GLU A 135 -11.58 5.97 -4.34
C GLU A 135 -10.93 4.94 -3.40
N ILE A 136 -10.18 5.40 -2.40
CA ILE A 136 -9.63 4.51 -1.36
C ILE A 136 -10.76 3.98 -0.47
N GLU A 137 -11.69 4.85 -0.08
CA GLU A 137 -12.87 4.44 0.70
C GLU A 137 -13.77 3.49 -0.09
N ASP A 138 -13.95 3.76 -1.38
CA ASP A 138 -14.71 2.93 -2.30
C ASP A 138 -14.06 1.55 -2.45
N LEU A 139 -12.73 1.47 -2.55
CA LEU A 139 -12.02 0.19 -2.65
C LEU A 139 -12.14 -0.64 -1.36
N VAL A 140 -11.96 -0.02 -0.19
CA VAL A 140 -12.14 -0.69 1.11
C VAL A 140 -13.60 -1.11 1.33
N ALA A 141 -14.55 -0.37 0.76
CA ALA A 141 -15.97 -0.74 0.78
C ALA A 141 -16.37 -1.73 -0.33
N LEU A 142 -15.42 -2.23 -1.13
CA LEU A 142 -15.66 -3.09 -2.29
C LEU A 142 -16.60 -2.49 -3.35
N ARG A 143 -16.67 -1.15 -3.40
CA ARG A 143 -17.36 -0.36 -4.44
C ARG A 143 -16.45 0.01 -5.60
N LEU A 144 -15.13 -0.14 -5.42
CA LEU A 144 -14.13 0.02 -6.46
C LEU A 144 -13.18 -1.18 -6.45
N MET A 145 -12.83 -1.67 -7.64
CA MET A 145 -11.89 -2.78 -7.82
C MET A 145 -10.44 -2.28 -7.90
N PRO A 146 -9.45 -3.09 -7.49
CA PRO A 146 -8.04 -2.77 -7.73
C PRO A 146 -7.78 -2.61 -9.23
N ALA A 147 -6.89 -1.68 -9.58
CA ALA A 147 -6.46 -1.48 -10.95
C ALA A 147 -5.72 -2.71 -11.50
N SER A 148 -5.76 -2.89 -12.82
CA SER A 148 -5.00 -3.93 -13.51
C SER A 148 -3.49 -3.78 -13.29
N SER A 149 -2.77 -4.90 -13.31
CA SER A 149 -1.30 -4.94 -13.22
C SER A 149 -0.63 -3.95 -14.18
N SER A 150 0.51 -3.43 -13.75
CA SER A 150 1.35 -2.51 -14.51
C SER A 150 2.29 -3.20 -15.51
N GLU A 151 2.33 -4.54 -15.55
CA GLU A 151 3.19 -5.28 -16.48
C GLU A 151 2.55 -5.44 -17.88
N SER A 152 3.16 -4.80 -18.89
CA SER A 152 2.90 -5.07 -20.30
C SER A 152 3.91 -6.10 -20.83
N GLY A 153 3.61 -7.39 -20.72
CA GLY A 153 4.29 -8.44 -21.48
C GLY A 153 5.12 -9.44 -20.66
N GLN A 154 4.92 -10.73 -20.99
CA GLN A 154 5.70 -11.96 -20.75
C GLN A 154 6.36 -12.25 -19.38
N ASN A 155 6.33 -11.33 -18.43
CA ASN A 155 6.85 -11.54 -17.09
C ASN A 155 5.86 -12.42 -16.32
N LYS A 156 6.37 -13.50 -15.74
CA LYS A 156 5.57 -14.44 -14.95
C LYS A 156 5.29 -13.79 -13.59
N SER A 157 4.39 -12.81 -13.54
CA SER A 157 3.81 -12.40 -12.26
C SER A 157 3.01 -13.59 -11.69
N TYR A 158 3.57 -14.20 -10.65
CA TYR A 158 3.06 -15.39 -10.00
C TYR A 158 1.89 -15.08 -9.05
N ASP A 159 0.94 -14.24 -9.48
CA ASP A 159 -0.46 -14.37 -9.03
C ASP A 159 -1.51 -13.80 -10.01
N ILE A 160 -1.12 -13.44 -11.24
CA ILE A 160 -2.09 -13.00 -12.27
C ILE A 160 -3.03 -14.15 -12.65
N LYS A 161 -2.58 -15.41 -12.58
CA LYS A 161 -3.41 -16.55 -13.02
C LYS A 161 -4.53 -16.92 -12.06
N LYS A 162 -4.43 -16.60 -10.75
CA LYS A 162 -5.51 -16.84 -9.77
C LYS A 162 -6.20 -15.55 -9.35
N GLY A 163 -5.45 -14.48 -9.09
CA GLY A 163 -6.01 -13.16 -8.77
C GLY A 163 -6.65 -12.49 -9.99
N ALA A 164 -5.90 -12.23 -11.06
CA ALA A 164 -6.41 -11.42 -12.17
C ALA A 164 -7.55 -12.10 -12.96
N ALA A 165 -7.64 -13.43 -12.98
CA ALA A 165 -8.76 -14.14 -13.60
C ALA A 165 -10.09 -13.93 -12.85
N VAL A 166 -10.07 -13.72 -11.53
CA VAL A 166 -11.27 -13.43 -10.73
C VAL A 166 -11.73 -11.98 -10.94
N TRP A 167 -10.80 -11.06 -11.22
CA TRP A 167 -11.07 -9.61 -11.22
C TRP A 167 -11.24 -8.98 -12.60
N ALA A 168 -10.59 -9.52 -13.64
CA ALA A 168 -10.80 -9.05 -15.02
C ALA A 168 -12.23 -9.31 -15.52
N ALA A 169 -12.90 -10.34 -14.99
CA ALA A 169 -14.30 -10.65 -15.31
C ALA A 169 -15.30 -9.62 -14.72
N ALA A 170 -14.95 -8.99 -13.59
CA ALA A 170 -15.80 -7.98 -12.95
C ALA A 170 -15.76 -6.62 -13.68
N GLY A 171 -14.57 -6.18 -14.12
CA GLY A 171 -14.42 -4.93 -14.88
C GLY A 171 -14.94 -5.00 -16.32
N ALA A 172 -14.90 -6.18 -16.97
CA ALA A 172 -15.46 -6.37 -18.31
C ALA A 172 -17.00 -6.31 -18.34
N ALA A 173 -17.66 -6.65 -17.21
CA ALA A 173 -19.12 -6.56 -17.09
C ALA A 173 -19.62 -5.11 -16.97
N GLU A 174 -18.84 -4.22 -16.34
CA GLU A 174 -19.15 -2.77 -16.31
C GLU A 174 -18.87 -2.07 -17.65
N ALA A 175 -17.77 -2.41 -18.33
CA ALA A 175 -17.43 -1.80 -19.62
C ALA A 175 -18.40 -2.22 -20.75
N ALA A 176 -18.98 -3.42 -20.68
CA ALA A 176 -20.01 -3.86 -21.62
C ALA A 176 -21.39 -3.21 -21.38
N ALA A 177 -21.59 -2.53 -20.24
CA ALA A 177 -22.85 -1.86 -19.91
C ALA A 177 -22.88 -0.38 -20.37
N SER A 178 -21.78 0.18 -20.87
CA SER A 178 -21.69 1.58 -21.32
C SER A 178 -21.49 1.77 -22.84
N ASP A 179 -21.42 0.69 -23.62
CA ASP A 179 -21.21 0.76 -25.07
C ASP A 179 -22.44 0.20 -25.81
N GLY A 180 -23.46 1.04 -25.94
CA GLY A 180 -24.68 0.73 -26.64
C GLY A 180 -25.73 1.81 -26.47
N ASP A 181 -25.57 2.92 -27.19
CA ASP A 181 -26.62 3.51 -28.05
C ASP A 181 -26.13 4.88 -28.59
N GLU A 182 -25.60 4.89 -29.81
CA GLU A 182 -25.65 6.09 -30.66
C GLU A 182 -26.48 5.74 -31.89
N SER A 183 -27.76 6.12 -31.87
CA SER A 183 -28.49 6.44 -33.09
C SER A 183 -29.32 7.71 -32.87
N VAL A 184 -28.88 8.76 -33.56
CA VAL A 184 -29.62 10.00 -33.78
C VAL A 184 -30.82 9.74 -34.69
N GLU A 185 -32.01 10.28 -34.37
CA GLU A 185 -32.93 10.97 -35.31
C GLU A 185 -34.03 11.77 -34.53
N ASP A 186 -34.58 12.77 -35.24
CA ASP A 186 -35.22 14.03 -34.87
C ASP A 186 -36.61 14.03 -34.17
N VAL A 187 -36.75 14.96 -33.21
CA VAL A 187 -37.83 15.96 -32.98
C VAL A 187 -39.31 15.62 -33.26
N GLN A 188 -40.16 15.68 -32.21
CA GLN A 188 -41.28 16.64 -32.13
C GLN A 188 -41.93 16.75 -30.73
N SER A 189 -42.18 18.00 -30.37
CA SER A 189 -42.79 18.67 -29.21
C SER A 189 -44.11 18.12 -28.62
N SER A 190 -44.27 18.21 -27.29
CA SER A 190 -45.33 19.03 -26.65
C SER A 190 -45.23 19.06 -25.12
N ASP A 191 -45.30 20.27 -24.56
CA ASP A 191 -45.44 20.64 -23.15
C ASP A 191 -46.60 19.93 -22.43
N SER A 192 -46.40 19.62 -21.13
CA SER A 192 -47.25 20.06 -20.01
C SER A 192 -46.76 19.50 -18.67
N GLU A 193 -46.59 20.39 -17.70
CA GLU A 193 -46.09 20.20 -16.34
C GLU A 193 -47.27 19.97 -15.32
N PRO A 194 -47.09 19.91 -13.97
CA PRO A 194 -47.26 18.68 -13.19
C PRO A 194 -48.29 18.79 -12.03
N ALA A 195 -48.55 17.67 -11.34
CA ALA A 195 -49.18 17.58 -10.01
C ALA A 195 -49.09 16.12 -9.53
N SER A 196 -48.94 15.72 -8.28
CA SER A 196 -48.81 16.38 -6.99
C SER A 196 -48.50 15.31 -5.92
N SER A 197 -48.09 15.79 -4.74
CA SER A 197 -48.53 15.35 -3.40
C SER A 197 -48.01 14.05 -2.77
N GLU A 198 -47.31 14.26 -1.64
CA GLU A 198 -47.60 13.72 -0.28
C GLU A 198 -47.41 12.20 -0.04
N GLU A 199 -47.03 11.67 1.12
CA GLU A 199 -46.47 12.14 2.39
C GLU A 199 -46.14 10.85 3.19
N ARG A 200 -45.28 10.99 4.22
CA ARG A 200 -45.31 10.26 5.52
C ARG A 200 -45.07 8.75 5.58
N GLY A 201 -44.20 8.37 6.54
CA GLY A 201 -44.33 7.10 7.26
C GLY A 201 -43.11 6.73 8.10
N ALA A 202 -43.06 7.21 9.34
CA ALA A 202 -41.98 6.95 10.31
C ALA A 202 -42.16 5.64 11.11
N ALA A 203 -41.03 4.97 11.42
CA ALA A 203 -40.66 4.24 12.67
C ALA A 203 -41.57 3.08 13.18
N PRO A 204 -41.13 2.17 14.10
CA PRO A 204 -40.01 2.27 15.04
C PRO A 204 -39.14 1.00 15.27
N ALA A 205 -38.16 1.19 16.15
CA ALA A 205 -37.18 0.25 16.69
C ALA A 205 -37.73 -0.73 17.74
N VAL A 206 -37.01 -1.84 17.96
CA VAL A 206 -37.03 -2.60 19.23
C VAL A 206 -35.62 -3.16 19.53
N VAL A 207 -35.11 -2.83 20.72
CA VAL A 207 -33.95 -3.40 21.44
C VAL A 207 -34.42 -4.48 22.42
N PRO A 208 -33.57 -5.45 22.79
CA PRO A 208 -33.05 -5.50 24.17
C PRO A 208 -31.57 -5.97 24.23
N LYS A 209 -30.66 -5.35 24.99
CA LYS A 209 -30.40 -5.32 26.44
C LYS A 209 -29.37 -6.39 26.92
N VAL A 210 -28.19 -5.83 27.20
CA VAL A 210 -27.03 -6.20 28.03
C VAL A 210 -27.28 -7.11 29.24
N GLU A 211 -26.33 -8.02 29.50
CA GLU A 211 -25.89 -8.40 30.86
C GLU A 211 -24.35 -8.43 30.97
N LYS A 212 -23.88 -8.08 32.17
CA LYS A 212 -22.50 -7.76 32.60
C LYS A 212 -21.97 -8.91 33.48
N GLY A 213 -20.66 -9.11 33.50
CA GLY A 213 -19.98 -9.86 34.55
C GLY A 213 -18.47 -9.61 34.54
N ALA A 214 -17.96 -8.97 35.59
CA ALA A 214 -16.55 -8.67 35.85
C ALA A 214 -15.85 -9.82 36.60
N ASP A 215 -14.52 -9.93 36.54
CA ASP A 215 -13.62 -9.65 37.69
C ASP A 215 -12.12 -9.84 37.35
N ALA A 216 -11.27 -9.34 38.25
CA ALA A 216 -9.90 -8.89 38.08
C ALA A 216 -8.75 -9.94 38.21
N ALA A 217 -7.52 -9.43 37.95
CA ALA A 217 -6.19 -10.04 37.86
C ALA A 217 -5.64 -10.71 39.16
N PRO A 218 -4.42 -11.32 39.16
CA PRO A 218 -3.17 -10.54 39.25
C PRO A 218 -1.93 -11.11 38.50
N ALA A 219 -0.90 -10.26 38.43
CA ALA A 219 0.44 -10.47 37.89
C ALA A 219 1.28 -11.51 38.65
N LYS A 220 2.31 -12.06 37.97
CA LYS A 220 3.51 -12.64 38.59
C LYS A 220 4.77 -12.32 37.79
N ASP A 221 5.74 -11.78 38.50
CA ASP A 221 7.14 -11.60 38.16
C ASP A 221 7.85 -12.93 37.82
N HIS A 222 8.78 -12.89 36.87
CA HIS A 222 9.89 -13.83 36.82
C HIS A 222 11.20 -13.10 36.50
N LYS A 223 12.15 -13.21 37.44
CA LYS A 223 13.53 -12.76 37.36
C LYS A 223 14.41 -14.00 37.56
N THR A 224 15.29 -14.29 36.59
CA THR A 224 16.54 -15.09 36.74
C THR A 224 17.35 -14.91 35.44
N THR A 225 18.45 -14.14 35.42
CA THR A 225 19.87 -14.47 35.71
C THR A 225 20.66 -15.10 34.56
N GLY A 226 21.79 -14.46 34.21
CA GLY A 226 22.91 -14.96 33.37
C GLY A 226 23.02 -14.15 32.06
N GLY A 227 24.04 -13.36 31.75
CA GLY A 227 25.38 -13.20 32.31
C GLY A 227 26.43 -13.76 31.35
N LEU A 228 27.17 -12.85 30.69
CA LEU A 228 28.41 -13.02 29.89
C LEU A 228 28.15 -13.63 28.48
N ASP A 229 28.69 -13.14 27.36
CA ASP A 229 30.05 -12.65 27.11
C ASP A 229 30.08 -11.46 26.11
N ASP A 230 30.75 -10.38 26.48
CA ASP A 230 31.27 -9.32 25.60
C ASP A 230 32.66 -9.77 25.14
N GLU A 231 32.86 -10.07 23.86
CA GLU A 231 34.20 -10.24 23.28
C GLU A 231 34.23 -9.60 21.88
N ASP A 232 35.03 -8.54 21.80
CA ASP A 232 35.88 -8.13 20.68
C ASP A 232 35.30 -8.16 19.25
N TYR A 233 34.91 -6.98 18.76
CA TYR A 233 35.15 -6.64 17.35
C TYR A 233 35.89 -5.30 17.28
N SER A 234 37.21 -5.42 17.45
CA SER A 234 38.19 -4.35 17.33
C SER A 234 38.17 -3.72 15.94
N SER A 235 38.00 -2.40 15.94
CA SER A 235 38.59 -1.40 15.03
C SER A 235 39.52 -1.96 13.95
N PHE A 236 39.14 -1.85 12.67
CA PHE A 236 40.10 -1.98 11.57
C PHE A 236 40.78 -0.63 11.40
N ASP A 237 42.04 -0.58 11.81
CA ASP A 237 42.94 0.56 11.76
C ASP A 237 43.01 1.20 10.38
N GLU A 238 43.00 2.54 10.42
CA GLU A 238 43.45 3.42 9.36
C GLU A 238 44.96 3.26 9.17
N ASP A 239 45.38 2.60 8.09
CA ASP A 239 46.76 2.78 7.59
C ASP A 239 46.79 3.94 6.60
N SER A 240 47.17 5.10 7.13
CA SER A 240 47.69 6.23 6.39
C SER A 240 49.14 5.92 5.96
N ALA A 241 49.36 5.78 4.65
CA ALA A 241 50.69 5.88 4.07
C ALA A 241 50.64 6.71 2.79
N ASP A 242 51.19 7.91 2.97
CA ASP A 242 51.48 8.96 2.01
C ASP A 242 52.34 8.47 0.83
N SER A 243 51.91 8.73 -0.40
CA SER A 243 52.83 8.88 -1.53
C SER A 243 52.26 9.83 -2.58
N HIS A 244 52.76 11.07 -2.55
CA HIS A 244 52.66 12.05 -3.61
C HIS A 244 53.39 11.59 -4.89
N ASN A 245 52.68 11.63 -6.04
CA ASN A 245 53.14 12.16 -7.33
C ASN A 245 51.96 12.07 -8.32
N SER A 246 51.32 13.19 -8.68
CA SER A 246 51.62 14.09 -9.81
C SER A 246 51.08 13.58 -11.15
N ASP A 247 50.21 14.42 -11.73
CA ASP A 247 49.85 14.50 -13.15
C ASP A 247 49.05 13.35 -13.76
N ASP A 248 47.73 13.52 -13.83
CA ASP A 248 47.00 13.17 -15.04
C ASP A 248 46.01 14.29 -15.40
N LYS A 249 46.15 14.70 -16.65
CA LYS A 249 45.75 15.93 -17.29
C LYS A 249 44.33 15.76 -17.84
N TYR A 250 43.42 16.65 -17.46
CA TYR A 250 42.12 16.77 -18.12
C TYR A 250 42.34 17.46 -19.48
N ASP A 251 42.26 16.71 -20.58
CA ASP A 251 42.05 17.28 -21.91
C ASP A 251 40.56 17.64 -22.02
N VAL A 252 40.29 18.94 -21.96
CA VAL A 252 39.02 19.54 -22.35
C VAL A 252 39.20 19.99 -23.79
N ASP A 253 38.62 19.26 -24.73
CA ASP A 253 38.50 19.70 -26.11
C ASP A 253 37.41 20.79 -26.18
N GLU A 254 37.85 22.05 -26.10
CA GLU A 254 37.07 23.21 -26.55
C GLU A 254 37.19 23.30 -28.08
N ASP A 255 36.20 22.77 -28.80
CA ASP A 255 35.97 23.13 -30.20
C ASP A 255 35.07 24.36 -30.22
N ASP A 256 35.69 25.55 -30.29
CA ASP A 256 35.04 26.78 -30.74
C ASP A 256 35.66 27.21 -32.08
N ASP A 257 34.74 27.36 -33.05
CA ASP A 257 34.71 28.33 -34.14
C ASP A 257 35.60 28.14 -35.38
N ASP A 258 34.95 27.96 -36.53
CA ASP A 258 35.32 28.73 -37.73
C ASP A 258 34.18 28.81 -38.77
N SER A 259 33.79 30.06 -39.05
CA SER A 259 33.28 30.64 -40.33
C SER A 259 31.80 30.54 -40.71
#